data_AF-A0A972CY55-F1
#
_entry.id   AF-A0A972CY55-F1
#
_cell.length_a   1.000
_cell.length_b   1.000
_cell.length_c   1.000
_cell.angle_alpha   90.00
_cell.angle_beta   90.00
_cell.angle_gamma   90.00
#
_symmetry.space_group_name_H-M   'P 1'
#
loop_
_entity.id
_entity.type
_entity.pdbx_description
1 polymer ?
#
loop_
_entity_poly.entity_id
_entity_poly.type
_entity_poly.pdbx_seq_one_letter_code
_entity_poly.pdbx_strand_id
1 'polypeptide(L)'
;IVVTPDILTNAGGVTVSYFEWVQNRYGYYWSEKEVEDKQEEKMVSAFNDIWALSEEYDVTIRDAAYMNSVKKVADVMKLRGWY
;
A
#
# COMPACT_ATOMS: atom_id res chain seq x y z
N ILE A 1 17.84 -2.16 15.30
CA ILE A 1 17.44 -3.23 14.35
C ILE A 1 16.25 -2.70 13.58
N VAL A 2 16.28 -2.73 12.25
CA VAL A 2 15.15 -2.31 11.40
C VAL A 2 14.14 -3.45 11.35
N VAL A 3 12.87 -3.17 11.64
CA VAL A 3 11.78 -4.14 11.61
C VAL A 3 10.67 -3.59 10.71
N THR A 4 10.36 -4.31 9.63
CA THR A 4 9.25 -3.95 8.75
C THR A 4 7.91 -4.32 9.42
N PRO A 5 6.90 -3.44 9.38
CA PRO A 5 5.63 -3.70 10.02
C PRO A 5 4.84 -4.74 9.22
N ASP A 6 4.15 -5.62 9.94
CA ASP A 6 3.29 -6.68 9.42
C ASP A 6 2.23 -6.17 8.43
N ILE A 7 1.65 -4.99 8.70
CA ILE A 7 0.67 -4.34 7.81
C ILE A 7 1.22 -4.10 6.40
N LEU A 8 2.53 -3.92 6.25
CA LEU A 8 3.20 -3.82 4.95
C LEU A 8 3.66 -5.20 4.48
N THR A 9 4.41 -5.93 5.32
CA THR A 9 5.06 -7.20 4.93
C THR A 9 4.06 -8.25 4.44
N ASN A 10 2.86 -8.30 5.03
CA ASN A 10 1.84 -9.29 4.70
C ASN A 10 0.79 -8.77 3.68
N ALA A 11 0.98 -7.56 3.13
CA ALA A 11 0.01 -6.93 2.22
C ALA A 11 -0.05 -7.56 0.81
N GLY A 12 0.85 -8.48 0.48
CA GLY A 12 0.88 -9.13 -0.82
C GLY A 12 -0.44 -9.86 -1.16
N GLY A 13 -1.00 -10.62 -0.21
CA GLY A 13 -2.24 -11.36 -0.43
C GLY A 13 -3.45 -10.47 -0.73
N VAL A 14 -3.62 -9.37 0.02
CA VAL A 14 -4.70 -8.41 -0.24
C VAL A 14 -4.47 -7.63 -1.54
N THR A 15 -3.21 -7.37 -1.91
CA THR A 15 -2.85 -6.70 -3.17
C THR A 15 -3.25 -7.57 -4.37
N VAL A 16 -2.93 -8.87 -4.33
CA VAL A 16 -3.34 -9.80 -5.40
C VAL A 16 -4.85 -10.04 -5.41
N SER A 17 -5.52 -10.03 -4.25
CA SER A 17 -6.99 -10.06 -4.17
C SER A 17 -7.63 -8.84 -4.82
N TYR A 18 -7.01 -7.66 -4.69
CA TYR A 18 -7.44 -6.46 -5.42
C TYR A 18 -7.24 -6.62 -6.93
N PHE A 19 -6.13 -7.21 -7.38
CA PHE A 19 -5.91 -7.50 -8.80
C PHE A 19 -6.93 -8.49 -9.35
N GLU A 20 -7.32 -9.51 -8.58
CA GLU A 20 -8.39 -10.43 -8.95
C GLU A 20 -9.72 -9.68 -9.20
N TRP A 21 -10.09 -8.76 -8.31
CA TRP A 21 -11.28 -7.93 -8.49
C TRP A 21 -11.21 -7.05 -9.75
N VAL A 22 -10.04 -6.49 -10.05
CA VAL A 22 -9.83 -5.71 -11.29
C VAL A 22 -10.03 -6.60 -12.52
N GLN A 23 -9.38 -7.76 -12.57
CA GLN A 23 -9.46 -8.70 -13.68
C GLN A 23 -10.89 -9.20 -13.90
N ASN A 24 -11.61 -9.54 -12.82
CA ASN A 24 -13.00 -9.98 -12.85
C ASN A 24 -13.93 -8.91 -13.44
N ARG A 25 -13.67 -7.62 -13.17
CA ARG A 25 -14.46 -6.53 -13.75
C ARG A 25 -14.22 -6.36 -15.26
N TYR A 26 -12.99 -6.54 -15.71
CA TYR A 26 -12.64 -6.39 -17.13
C TYR A 26 -12.90 -7.65 -17.95
N GLY A 27 -13.08 -8.82 -17.30
CA GLY A 27 -13.16 -10.11 -17.99
C GLY A 27 -11.86 -10.49 -18.70
N TYR A 28 -10.73 -9.92 -18.26
CA TYR A 28 -9.41 -10.12 -18.84
C TYR A 28 -8.43 -10.49 -17.73
N TYR A 29 -7.82 -11.66 -17.87
CA TYR A 29 -6.90 -12.23 -16.88
C TYR A 29 -5.45 -11.98 -17.29
N TRP A 30 -4.64 -11.63 -16.31
CA TRP A 30 -3.22 -11.38 -16.49
C TRP A 30 -2.42 -12.68 -16.32
N SER A 31 -1.26 -12.74 -16.96
CA SER A 31 -0.26 -13.77 -16.69
C SER A 31 0.29 -13.65 -15.27
N GLU A 32 0.81 -14.75 -14.73
CA GLU A 32 1.48 -14.78 -13.43
C GLU A 32 2.58 -13.71 -13.34
N LYS A 33 3.42 -13.60 -14.39
CA LYS A 33 4.46 -12.58 -14.47
C LYS A 33 3.92 -11.15 -14.36
N GLU A 34 2.82 -10.85 -15.05
CA GLU A 34 2.20 -9.52 -14.97
C GLU A 34 1.63 -9.23 -13.58
N VAL A 35 1.12 -10.24 -12.88
CA VAL A 35 0.65 -10.12 -11.48
C VAL A 35 1.83 -9.87 -10.55
N GLU A 36 2.93 -10.63 -10.69
CA GLU A 36 4.15 -10.46 -9.90
C GLU A 36 4.78 -9.08 -10.09
N ASP A 37 4.99 -8.66 -11.34
CA ASP A 37 5.60 -7.35 -11.66
C ASP A 37 4.75 -6.20 -11.05
N LYS A 38 3.41 -6.30 -11.14
CA LYS A 38 2.49 -5.31 -10.54
C LYS A 38 2.49 -5.37 -9.01
N GLN A 39 2.60 -6.55 -8.42
CA GLN A 39 2.66 -6.72 -6.97
C GLN A 39 3.95 -6.09 -6.43
N GLU A 40 5.09 -6.35 -7.05
CA GLU A 40 6.38 -5.76 -6.68
C GLU A 40 6.31 -4.23 -6.72
N GLU A 41 5.82 -3.65 -7.82
CA GLU A 41 5.68 -2.21 -7.98
C GLU A 41 4.86 -1.58 -6.84
N LYS A 42 3.72 -2.20 -6.47
CA LYS A 42 2.86 -1.72 -5.37
C LYS A 42 3.51 -1.84 -4.00
N MET A 43 4.18 -2.97 -3.74
CA MET A 43 4.82 -3.21 -2.44
C MET A 43 6.04 -2.29 -2.24
N VAL A 44 6.87 -2.09 -3.27
CA VAL A 44 8.03 -1.20 -3.23
C VAL A 44 7.58 0.26 -3.07
N SER A 45 6.57 0.69 -3.82
CA SER A 45 6.00 2.04 -3.65
C SER A 45 5.47 2.27 -2.24
N ALA A 46 4.75 1.31 -1.67
CA ALA A 46 4.24 1.41 -0.30
C ALA A 46 5.37 1.45 0.74
N PHE A 47 6.43 0.66 0.56
CA PHE A 47 7.61 0.72 1.43
C PHE A 47 8.27 2.09 1.38
N ASN A 48 8.52 2.63 0.19
CA ASN A 48 9.18 3.93 0.01
C ASN A 48 8.36 5.07 0.65
N ASP A 49 7.03 5.07 0.49
CA ASP A 49 6.16 6.06 1.15
C ASP A 49 6.29 5.99 2.68
N ILE A 50 6.31 4.79 3.26
CA ILE A 50 6.41 4.58 4.71
C ILE A 50 7.81 4.96 5.20
N TRP A 51 8.85 4.60 4.46
CA TRP A 51 10.23 4.92 4.81
C TRP A 51 10.46 6.43 4.83
N ALA A 52 10.05 7.14 3.79
CA ALA A 52 10.16 8.59 3.72
C ALA A 52 9.43 9.27 4.89
N LEU A 53 8.26 8.77 5.27
CA LEU A 53 7.49 9.31 6.39
C LEU A 53 8.11 8.99 7.75
N SER A 54 8.76 7.84 7.89
CA SER A 54 9.56 7.48 9.08
C SER A 54 10.73 8.45 9.27
N GLU A 55 11.43 8.80 8.18
CA GLU A 55 12.53 9.78 8.19
C GLU A 55 12.05 11.22 8.41
N GLU A 56 10.93 11.61 7.81
CA GLU A 56 10.37 12.97 7.93
C GLU A 56 9.94 13.30 9.36
N TYR A 57 9.29 12.36 10.05
CA TYR A 57 8.72 12.58 11.39
C TYR A 57 9.59 12.01 12.53
N ASP A 58 10.73 11.39 12.23
CA ASP A 58 11.62 10.71 13.19
C ASP A 58 10.85 9.70 14.08
N VAL A 59 10.06 8.84 13.43
CA VAL A 59 9.22 7.82 14.09
C VAL A 59 9.58 6.42 13.64
N THR A 60 9.08 5.42 14.36
CA THR A 60 9.26 4.02 13.96
C THR A 60 8.54 3.72 12.64
N ILE A 61 9.04 2.75 11.85
CA ILE A 61 8.40 2.32 10.59
C ILE A 61 6.95 1.85 10.84
N ARG A 62 6.68 1.29 12.02
CA ARG A 62 5.32 0.89 12.42
C ARG A 62 4.40 2.10 12.57
N ASP A 63 4.85 3.14 13.27
CA ASP A 63 4.06 4.37 13.43
C ASP A 63 3.89 5.08 12.08
N ALA A 64 4.95 5.14 11.27
CA ALA A 64 4.89 5.69 9.92
C ALA A 64 3.86 4.95 9.03
N ALA A 65 3.75 3.62 9.15
CA ALA A 65 2.75 2.84 8.40
C ALA A 65 1.31 3.21 8.81
N TYR A 66 1.05 3.40 10.11
CA TYR A 66 -0.24 3.89 10.59
C TYR A 66 -0.51 5.33 10.13
N MET A 67 0.48 6.22 10.24
CA MET A 67 0.36 7.59 9.77
C MET A 67 0.05 7.66 8.27
N ASN A 68 0.74 6.88 7.44
CA ASN A 68 0.51 6.81 5.99
C ASN A 68 -0.93 6.34 5.67
N SER A 69 -1.38 5.25 6.30
CA SER A 69 -2.73 4.72 6.07
C SER A 69 -3.83 5.70 6.48
N VAL A 70 -3.71 6.35 7.66
CA VAL A 70 -4.68 7.34 8.13
C VAL A 70 -4.66 8.60 7.26
N LYS A 71 -3.47 9.08 6.88
CA LYS A 71 -3.30 10.27 6.02
C LYS A 71 -3.99 10.07 4.67
N LYS A 72 -3.77 8.93 4.00
CA LYS A 72 -4.43 8.60 2.73
C LYS A 72 -5.96 8.66 2.83
N VAL A 73 -6.54 8.10 3.89
CA VAL A 73 -8.00 8.14 4.10
C VAL A 73 -8.49 9.55 4.43
N ALA A 74 -7.81 10.25 5.34
CA ALA A 74 -8.17 11.61 5.74
C ALA A 74 -8.13 12.59 4.56
N ASP A 75 -7.10 12.52 3.71
CA ASP A 75 -6.98 13.40 2.55
C ASP A 75 -8.09 13.16 1.52
N VAL A 76 -8.45 11.89 1.26
CA VAL A 76 -9.59 11.58 0.38
C VAL A 76 -10.92 12.03 0.98
N MET A 77 -11.09 11.94 2.30
CA MET A 77 -12.28 12.43 2.99
C MET A 77 -12.43 13.95 2.88
N LYS A 78 -11.33 14.71 3.10
CA LYS A 78 -11.29 16.17 2.88
C LYS A 78 -11.72 16.54 1.46
N LEU A 79 -11.15 15.85 0.46
CA LEU A 79 -11.48 16.10 -0.95
C LEU A 79 -12.95 15.81 -1.28
N ARG A 80 -13.60 14.93 -0.53
CA ARG A 80 -15.05 14.65 -0.65
C ARG A 80 -15.93 15.67 0.08
N GLY A 81 -15.36 16.72 0.67
CA GLY A 81 -16.09 17.77 1.38
C GLY A 81 -16.49 17.38 2.80
N TRP A 82 -15.87 16.34 3.36
CA TRP A 82 -15.96 16.11 4.79
C TRP A 82 -15.00 17.11 5.44
N TYR A 83 -15.57 17.96 6.31
CA TYR A 83 -14.93 19.02 7.11
C TYR A 83 -14.18 20.13 6.34
#